data_AF-A0A257TFW2-F1
#
_entry.id   AF-A0A257TFW2-F1
#
_cell.length_a   1.000
_cell.length_b   1.000
_cell.length_c   1.000
_cell.angle_alpha   90.00
_cell.angle_beta   90.00
_cell.angle_gamma   90.00
#
_symmetry.space_group_name_H-M   'P 1'
#
loop_
_entity.id
_entity.type
_entity.pdbx_description
1 polymer ?
#
loop_
_entity_poly.entity_id
_entity_poly.type
_entity_poly.pdbx_seq_one_letter_code
_entity_poly.pdbx_strand_id
1 'polypeptide(L)'
;MVRIGHQVPDVSAFCTKESGRWATFDGKSPKLKELYQVRLRFKEIFDTASDRTTAARWLRELRREAERLGLDLGPFFETYDRWKTEILNYFDARQTSAAVEGINNKARVITKRTYGLKSAQSLWNRLILDLNRASEAIGWSIEQIRQIAKGLKALFDSSCT
;
A
#
# COMPACT_ATOMS: atom_id res chain seq x y z
N MET A 1 10.62 -14.28 -27.77
CA MET A 1 11.95 -13.68 -27.94
C MET A 1 12.49 -13.33 -26.56
N VAL A 2 13.25 -14.26 -25.99
CA VAL A 2 13.84 -14.19 -24.64
C VAL A 2 14.98 -13.18 -24.67
N ARG A 3 14.98 -12.20 -23.76
CA ARG A 3 16.19 -11.42 -23.47
C ARG A 3 16.54 -11.46 -21.99
N ILE A 4 17.53 -12.32 -21.76
CA ILE A 4 18.77 -12.08 -20.99
C ILE A 4 18.58 -11.91 -19.47
N GLY A 5 18.97 -12.99 -18.78
CA GLY A 5 19.19 -13.01 -17.35
C GLY A 5 20.03 -11.82 -16.91
N HIS A 6 19.46 -11.03 -16.01
CA HIS A 6 20.27 -10.17 -15.17
C HIS A 6 20.94 -11.09 -14.15
N GLN A 7 22.26 -11.25 -14.29
CA GLN A 7 23.09 -11.92 -13.31
C GLN A 7 22.81 -11.29 -11.95
N VAL A 8 22.24 -12.07 -11.02
CA VAL A 8 22.19 -11.69 -9.62
C VAL A 8 23.64 -11.57 -9.17
N PRO A 9 24.08 -10.43 -8.58
CA PRO A 9 25.45 -10.29 -8.11
C PRO A 9 25.75 -11.34 -7.03
N ASP A 10 26.94 -11.92 -7.10
CA ASP A 10 27.45 -12.94 -6.18
C ASP A 10 27.41 -12.41 -4.73
N VAL A 11 26.64 -13.07 -3.86
CA VAL A 11 26.14 -12.54 -2.59
C VAL A 11 27.14 -12.75 -1.45
N SER A 12 28.13 -11.87 -1.35
CA SER A 12 28.74 -11.47 -0.07
C SER A 12 28.00 -10.29 0.59
N ALA A 13 27.05 -9.69 -0.14
CA ALA A 13 26.24 -8.52 0.22
C ALA A 13 24.74 -8.87 0.15
N PHE A 14 23.91 -8.29 1.02
CA PHE A 14 22.46 -8.38 0.86
C PHE A 14 21.96 -7.20 0.00
N CYS A 15 21.11 -7.48 -0.97
CA CYS A 15 20.70 -6.52 -2.00
C CYS A 15 19.19 -6.26 -1.90
N THR A 16 18.78 -4.98 -1.97
CA THR A 16 17.37 -4.60 -1.97
C THR A 16 17.02 -3.84 -3.23
N LYS A 17 15.86 -4.17 -3.82
CA LYS A 17 15.29 -3.41 -4.94
C LYS A 17 14.35 -2.35 -4.39
N GLU A 18 14.77 -1.09 -4.39
CA GLU A 18 13.89 0.05 -4.10
C GLU A 18 13.76 0.92 -5.35
N SER A 19 12.52 1.23 -5.74
CA SER A 19 12.23 2.11 -6.89
C SER A 19 12.91 1.72 -8.21
N GLY A 20 13.12 0.42 -8.43
CA GLY A 20 13.79 -0.10 -9.64
C GLY A 20 15.31 -0.03 -9.63
N ARG A 21 15.96 0.47 -8.56
CA ARG A 21 17.41 0.43 -8.38
C ARG A 21 17.80 -0.59 -7.31
N TRP A 22 18.89 -1.30 -7.56
CA TRP A 22 19.50 -2.22 -6.60
C TRP A 22 20.42 -1.42 -5.68
N ALA A 23 20.11 -1.40 -4.39
CA ALA A 23 21.04 -0.95 -3.37
C ALA A 23 21.81 -2.18 -2.87
N THR A 24 23.11 -2.23 -3.17
CA THR A 24 24.02 -3.23 -2.61
C THR A 24 24.54 -2.71 -1.28
N PHE A 25 24.25 -3.44 -0.19
CA PHE A 25 24.88 -3.19 1.11
C PHE A 25 26.02 -4.18 1.26
N ASP A 26 27.25 -3.70 1.08
CA ASP A 26 28.51 -4.46 1.05
C ASP A 26 28.90 -5.14 2.38
N GLY A 27 27.95 -5.51 3.24
CA GLY A 27 28.22 -6.13 4.55
C GLY A 27 28.91 -5.21 5.56
N LYS A 28 29.18 -3.95 5.22
CA LYS A 28 29.93 -2.98 6.03
C LYS A 28 29.22 -2.54 7.32
N SER A 29 27.93 -2.85 7.48
CA SER A 29 27.19 -2.57 8.72
C SER A 29 26.26 -3.72 9.09
N PRO A 30 26.69 -4.63 9.98
CA PRO A 30 25.84 -5.69 10.53
C PRO A 30 24.50 -5.16 11.08
N LYS A 31 24.54 -3.98 11.71
CA LYS A 31 23.37 -3.31 12.28
C LYS A 31 22.31 -2.91 11.25
N LEU A 32 22.72 -2.54 10.04
CA LEU A 32 21.77 -2.23 8.96
C LEU A 32 21.06 -3.49 8.44
N LYS A 33 21.78 -4.62 8.41
CA LYS A 33 21.18 -5.91 8.03
C LYS A 33 20.11 -6.32 9.05
N GLU A 34 20.41 -6.21 10.34
CA GLU A 34 19.47 -6.49 11.43
C GLU A 34 18.24 -5.57 11.37
N LEU A 35 18.45 -4.26 11.20
CA LEU A 35 17.36 -3.30 11.03
C LEU A 35 16.48 -3.64 9.81
N TYR A 36 17.09 -4.03 8.70
CA TYR A 36 16.36 -4.45 7.51
C TYR A 36 15.52 -5.71 7.76
N GLN A 37 16.06 -6.69 8.49
CA GLN A 37 15.33 -7.91 8.85
C GLN A 37 14.13 -7.60 9.74
N VAL A 38 14.30 -6.73 10.76
CA VAL A 38 13.19 -6.25 11.60
C VAL A 38 12.12 -5.55 10.77
N ARG A 39 12.51 -4.72 9.80
CA ARG A 39 11.57 -4.06 8.87
C ARG A 39 10.81 -5.08 8.02
N LEU A 40 11.48 -6.11 7.53
CA LEU A 40 10.84 -7.16 6.72
C LEU A 40 9.86 -7.97 7.56
N ARG A 41 10.25 -8.30 8.80
CA ARG A 41 9.39 -9.01 9.74
C ARG A 41 8.16 -8.19 10.13
N PHE A 42 8.33 -6.88 10.34
CA PHE A 42 7.22 -5.96 10.54
C PHE A 42 6.22 -6.02 9.39
N LYS A 43 6.70 -5.96 8.14
CA LYS A 43 5.85 -6.09 6.95
C LYS A 43 5.11 -7.43 6.93
N GLU A 44 5.82 -8.54 7.17
CA GLU A 44 5.23 -9.87 7.23
C GLU A 44 4.07 -9.97 8.22
N ILE A 45 4.18 -9.34 9.39
CA ILE A 45 3.10 -9.31 10.38
C ILE A 45 1.84 -8.67 9.79
N PHE A 46 1.98 -7.53 9.09
CA PHE A 46 0.84 -6.85 8.46
C PHE A 46 0.22 -7.65 7.31
N ASP A 47 1.03 -8.37 6.55
CA ASP A 47 0.55 -9.17 5.42
C ASP A 47 -0.17 -10.44 5.92
N THR A 48 0.36 -11.10 6.96
CA THR A 48 0.00 -12.49 7.31
C THR A 48 -0.77 -12.68 8.61
N ALA A 49 -0.75 -11.74 9.57
CA ALA A 49 -1.45 -11.94 10.84
C ALA A 49 -2.97 -12.03 10.62
N SER A 50 -3.58 -13.07 11.19
CA SER A 50 -5.00 -13.39 11.00
C SER A 50 -5.94 -12.41 11.68
N ASP A 51 -5.55 -11.89 12.84
CA ASP A 51 -6.41 -11.14 13.73
C ASP A 51 -5.61 -10.18 14.62
N ARG A 52 -6.33 -9.26 15.26
CA ARG A 52 -5.81 -8.25 16.18
C ARG A 52 -4.95 -8.82 17.31
N THR A 53 -5.33 -9.95 17.90
CA THR A 53 -4.64 -10.54 19.04
C THR A 53 -3.31 -11.14 18.60
N THR A 54 -3.33 -11.88 17.49
CA THR A 54 -2.13 -12.47 16.87
C THR A 54 -1.14 -11.38 16.46
N ALA A 55 -1.61 -10.32 15.80
CA ALA A 55 -0.76 -9.18 15.42
C ALA A 55 -0.14 -8.49 16.65
N ALA A 56 -0.93 -8.23 17.70
CA ALA A 56 -0.43 -7.61 18.92
C ALA A 56 0.62 -8.46 19.65
N ARG A 57 0.51 -9.79 19.58
CA ARG A 57 1.53 -10.71 20.11
C ARG A 57 2.82 -10.61 19.28
N TRP A 58 2.72 -10.75 17.97
CA TRP A 58 3.89 -10.73 17.07
C TRP A 58 4.63 -9.38 17.09
N LEU A 59 3.91 -8.25 17.18
CA LEU A 59 4.54 -6.93 17.31
C LEU A 59 5.29 -6.78 18.63
N ARG A 60 4.82 -7.43 19.70
CA ARG A 60 5.51 -7.46 21.00
C ARG A 60 6.77 -8.31 20.94
N GLU A 61 6.72 -9.43 20.23
CA GLU A 61 7.89 -10.29 19.98
C GLU A 61 8.93 -9.54 19.12
N LEU A 62 8.48 -8.84 18.07
CA LEU A 62 9.33 -8.00 17.23
C LEU A 62 10.04 -6.90 18.03
N ARG A 63 9.35 -6.27 18.99
CA ARG A 63 9.96 -5.28 19.90
C ARG A 63 11.09 -5.88 20.72
N ARG A 64 10.84 -7.04 21.34
CA ARG A 64 11.87 -7.77 22.12
C ARG A 64 13.04 -8.20 21.25
N GLU A 65 12.78 -8.59 20.01
CA GLU A 65 13.82 -8.93 19.04
C GLU A 65 14.70 -7.70 18.73
N ALA A 66 14.08 -6.56 18.42
CA ALA A 66 14.81 -5.32 18.16
C ALA A 66 15.66 -4.86 19.36
N GLU A 67 15.11 -4.95 20.57
CA GLU A 67 15.83 -4.65 21.83
C GLU A 67 17.03 -5.58 22.03
N ARG A 68 16.86 -6.89 21.79
CA ARG A 68 17.94 -7.89 21.88
C ARG A 68 19.06 -7.64 20.86
N LEU A 69 18.72 -7.13 19.68
CA LEU A 69 19.67 -6.75 18.64
C LEU A 69 20.35 -5.39 18.92
N GLY A 70 19.96 -4.69 20.00
CA GLY A 70 20.51 -3.37 20.33
C GLY A 70 20.20 -2.30 19.28
N LEU A 71 19.04 -2.43 18.61
CA LEU A 71 18.55 -1.44 17.65
C LEU A 71 17.84 -0.31 18.39
N ASP A 72 18.21 0.94 18.05
CA ASP A 72 17.56 2.12 18.60
C ASP A 72 16.24 2.41 17.85
N LEU A 73 15.19 1.71 18.25
CA LEU A 73 13.82 1.87 17.74
C LEU A 73 12.86 2.41 18.80
N GLY A 74 13.38 3.01 19.88
CA GLY A 74 12.58 3.58 20.97
C GLY A 74 11.48 4.53 20.47
N PRO A 75 11.83 5.59 19.69
CA PRO A 75 10.84 6.54 19.16
C PRO A 75 9.78 5.89 18.25
N PHE A 76 10.15 4.85 17.51
CA PHE A 76 9.22 4.09 16.68
C PHE A 76 8.20 3.36 17.56
N PHE A 77 8.66 2.66 18.60
CA PHE A 77 7.76 1.92 19.47
C PHE A 77 6.93 2.83 20.39
N GLU A 78 7.41 4.01 20.76
CA GLU A 78 6.61 5.05 21.41
C GLU A 78 5.46 5.52 20.51
N THR A 79 5.76 5.73 19.22
CA THR A 79 4.73 6.07 18.23
C THR A 79 3.73 4.94 18.06
N TYR A 80 4.22 3.70 17.98
CA TYR A 80 3.37 2.52 17.93
C TYR A 80 2.46 2.42 19.16
N ASP A 81 2.99 2.59 20.37
CA ASP A 81 2.21 2.48 21.60
C ASP A 81 1.12 3.57 21.67
N ARG A 82 1.42 4.79 21.21
CA ARG A 82 0.46 5.90 21.14
C ARG A 82 -0.73 5.59 20.22
N TRP A 83 -0.48 4.96 19.07
CA TRP A 83 -1.48 4.67 18.04
C TRP A 83 -1.88 3.20 18.00
N LYS A 84 -1.58 2.45 19.06
CA LYS A 84 -1.65 0.99 19.06
C LYS A 84 -3.04 0.50 18.74
N THR A 85 -4.06 1.14 19.30
CA THR A 85 -5.46 0.74 19.11
C THR A 85 -5.87 0.86 17.66
N GLU A 86 -5.56 1.98 17.03
CA GLU A 86 -5.87 2.32 15.64
C GLU A 86 -5.09 1.42 14.67
N ILE A 87 -3.80 1.23 14.93
CA ILE A 87 -2.95 0.32 14.15
C ILE A 87 -3.50 -1.11 14.22
N LEU A 88 -3.91 -1.56 15.41
CA LEU A 88 -4.44 -2.90 15.60
C LEU A 88 -5.83 -3.11 14.99
N ASN A 89 -6.64 -2.06 14.84
CA ASN A 89 -7.93 -2.13 14.13
C ASN A 89 -7.76 -2.50 12.65
N TYR A 90 -6.57 -2.26 12.06
CA TYR A 90 -6.26 -2.73 10.71
C TYR A 90 -6.47 -4.24 10.56
N PHE A 91 -6.16 -5.04 11.59
CA PHE A 91 -6.24 -6.50 11.49
C PHE A 91 -7.67 -7.04 11.55
N ASP A 92 -8.63 -6.23 12.01
CA ASP A 92 -10.04 -6.62 12.03
C ASP A 92 -10.72 -6.34 10.68
N ALA A 93 -10.41 -5.20 10.05
CA ALA A 93 -11.10 -4.75 8.84
C ALA A 93 -10.24 -4.79 7.56
N ARG A 94 -8.92 -4.97 7.68
CA ARG A 94 -7.89 -4.93 6.62
C ARG A 94 -8.07 -3.76 5.63
N GLN A 95 -8.57 -2.63 6.14
CA GLN A 95 -8.83 -1.46 5.32
C GLN A 95 -7.51 -0.89 4.81
N THR A 96 -7.34 -0.86 3.49
CA THR A 96 -6.16 -0.30 2.87
C THR A 96 -6.30 1.21 2.74
N SER A 97 -5.19 1.94 2.75
CA SER A 97 -5.17 3.38 2.47
C SER A 97 -5.55 3.73 1.03
N ALA A 98 -5.84 2.77 0.16
CA ALA A 98 -6.12 2.99 -1.26
C ALA A 98 -7.31 3.93 -1.49
N ALA A 99 -8.38 3.81 -0.69
CA ALA A 99 -9.52 4.72 -0.76
C ALA A 99 -9.12 6.15 -0.35
N VAL A 100 -8.36 6.28 0.74
CA VAL A 100 -7.85 7.56 1.24
C VAL A 100 -6.87 8.20 0.25
N GLU A 101 -6.01 7.41 -0.38
CA GLU A 101 -5.08 7.83 -1.43
C GLU A 101 -5.83 8.31 -2.68
N GLY A 102 -6.88 7.58 -3.08
CA GLY A 102 -7.77 7.99 -4.16
C GLY A 102 -8.43 9.34 -3.90
N ILE A 103 -8.96 9.54 -2.68
CA ILE A 103 -9.56 10.81 -2.25
C ILE A 103 -8.51 11.93 -2.24
N ASN A 104 -7.32 11.68 -1.68
CA ASN A 104 -6.22 12.66 -1.63
C ASN A 104 -5.75 13.06 -3.02
N ASN A 105 -5.61 12.10 -3.94
CA ASN A 105 -5.24 12.38 -5.32
C ASN A 105 -6.33 13.19 -6.03
N LYS A 106 -7.62 12.87 -5.81
CA LYS A 106 -8.74 13.64 -6.37
C LYS A 106 -8.74 15.08 -5.86
N ALA A 107 -8.57 15.28 -4.55
CA ALA A 107 -8.44 16.61 -3.96
C ALA A 107 -7.28 17.41 -4.56
N ARG A 108 -6.12 16.77 -4.75
CA ARG A 108 -4.95 17.39 -5.39
C ARG A 108 -5.18 17.74 -6.87
N VAL A 109 -5.92 16.91 -7.60
CA VAL A 109 -6.29 17.22 -9.00
C VAL A 109 -7.24 18.42 -9.07
N ILE A 110 -8.23 18.47 -8.17
CA ILE A 110 -9.17 19.59 -8.07
C ILE A 110 -8.39 20.88 -7.85
N THR A 111 -7.52 20.93 -6.82
CA THR A 111 -6.74 22.13 -6.51
C THR A 111 -5.83 22.58 -7.65
N LYS A 112 -5.26 21.66 -8.44
CA LYS A 112 -4.44 21.98 -9.61
C LYS A 112 -5.22 22.54 -10.81
N ARG A 113 -6.45 22.07 -11.04
CA ARG A 113 -7.26 22.49 -12.21
C ARG A 113 -8.05 23.76 -11.95
N THR A 114 -8.27 24.10 -10.69
CA THR A 114 -9.09 25.24 -10.30
C THR A 114 -8.19 26.37 -9.85
N TYR A 115 -7.95 27.34 -10.74
CA TYR A 115 -7.30 28.59 -10.36
C TYR A 115 -8.24 29.39 -9.43
N GLY A 116 -7.79 29.69 -8.21
CA GLY A 116 -8.51 30.56 -7.27
C GLY A 116 -9.60 29.90 -6.41
N LEU A 117 -9.36 28.70 -5.85
CA LEU A 117 -10.20 28.17 -4.78
C LEU A 117 -10.18 29.13 -3.58
N LYS A 118 -11.31 29.79 -3.31
CA LYS A 118 -11.41 30.86 -2.31
C LYS A 118 -11.67 30.36 -0.89
N SER A 119 -12.01 29.08 -0.70
CA SER A 119 -12.31 28.50 0.61
C SER A 119 -12.26 26.97 0.64
N ALA A 120 -12.06 26.40 1.84
CA ALA A 120 -12.15 24.96 2.08
C ALA A 120 -13.52 24.38 1.70
N GLN A 121 -14.60 25.15 1.92
CA GLN A 121 -15.96 24.75 1.53
C GLN A 121 -16.08 24.54 0.01
N SER A 122 -15.46 25.41 -0.80
CA SER A 122 -15.48 25.24 -2.26
C SER A 122 -14.69 24.02 -2.71
N LEU A 123 -13.61 23.65 -2.01
CA LEU A 123 -12.88 22.42 -2.28
C LEU A 123 -13.74 21.20 -1.92
N TRP A 124 -14.38 21.23 -0.75
CA TRP A 124 -15.23 20.14 -0.26
C TRP A 124 -16.42 19.86 -1.19
N ASN A 125 -17.15 20.90 -1.60
CA ASN A 125 -18.29 20.74 -2.50
C ASN A 125 -17.88 20.12 -3.84
N ARG A 126 -16.74 20.54 -4.40
CA ARG A 126 -16.21 19.98 -5.65
C ARG A 126 -15.75 18.55 -5.47
N LEU A 127 -15.09 18.23 -4.35
CA LEU A 127 -14.66 16.88 -4.03
C LEU A 127 -15.83 15.92 -3.91
N ILE A 128 -16.90 16.30 -3.20
CA ILE A 128 -18.11 15.48 -3.08
C ILE A 128 -18.79 15.27 -4.44
N LEU A 129 -18.94 16.32 -5.26
CA LEU A 129 -19.50 16.17 -6.61
C LEU A 129 -18.67 15.21 -7.47
N ASP A 130 -17.35 15.33 -7.41
CA ASP A 130 -16.42 14.50 -8.17
C ASP A 130 -16.35 13.05 -7.69
N LEU A 131 -16.59 12.80 -6.40
CA LEU A 131 -16.69 11.47 -5.81
C LEU A 131 -18.06 10.85 -6.08
N ASN A 132 -19.15 11.62 -6.00
CA ASN A 132 -20.49 11.15 -6.34
C ASN A 132 -20.58 10.76 -7.81
N ARG A 133 -20.05 11.59 -8.72
CA ARG A 133 -19.97 11.23 -10.15
C ARG A 133 -19.12 10.00 -10.41
N ALA A 134 -18.02 9.84 -9.67
CA ALA A 134 -17.21 8.62 -9.76
C ALA A 134 -17.98 7.41 -9.22
N SER A 135 -18.70 7.55 -8.11
CA SER A 135 -19.55 6.51 -7.52
C SER A 135 -20.71 6.12 -8.44
N GLU A 136 -21.33 7.07 -9.14
CA GLU A 136 -22.36 6.82 -10.15
C GLU A 136 -21.78 6.12 -11.39
N ALA A 137 -20.58 6.52 -11.83
CA ALA A 137 -19.87 5.87 -12.93
C ALA A 137 -19.37 4.45 -12.58
N ILE A 138 -19.01 4.21 -11.32
CA ILE A 138 -18.62 2.90 -10.77
C ILE A 138 -19.86 2.07 -10.39
N GLY A 139 -21.01 2.71 -10.17
CA GLY A 139 -22.29 2.11 -9.77
C GLY A 139 -22.97 1.24 -10.84
N TRP A 140 -22.31 1.02 -11.98
CA TRP A 140 -22.70 -0.03 -12.91
C TRP A 140 -22.37 -1.36 -12.26
N SER A 141 -23.40 -2.15 -11.97
CA SER A 141 -23.18 -3.45 -11.33
C SER A 141 -22.24 -4.29 -12.20
N ILE A 142 -21.37 -5.09 -11.58
CA ILE A 142 -20.49 -6.04 -12.29
C ILE A 142 -21.31 -6.88 -13.29
N GLU A 143 -22.58 -7.13 -12.97
CA GLU A 143 -23.55 -7.77 -13.86
C GLU A 143 -23.88 -6.92 -15.09
N GLN A 144 -24.17 -5.63 -14.97
CA GLN A 144 -24.41 -4.74 -16.12
C GLN A 144 -23.18 -4.65 -17.04
N ILE A 145 -21.97 -4.58 -16.47
CA ILE A 145 -20.73 -4.58 -17.26
C ILE A 145 -20.55 -5.92 -18.00
N ARG A 146 -20.87 -7.05 -17.36
CA ARG A 146 -20.86 -8.38 -17.99
C ARG A 146 -21.92 -8.53 -19.08
N GLN A 147 -23.10 -7.95 -18.90
CA GLN A 147 -24.16 -7.96 -19.91
C GLN A 147 -23.78 -7.12 -21.14
N ILE A 148 -23.16 -5.96 -20.93
CA ILE A 148 -22.62 -5.13 -22.02
C ILE A 148 -21.49 -5.87 -22.74
N ALA A 149 -20.55 -6.47 -22.00
CA ALA A 149 -19.45 -7.24 -22.59
C ALA A 149 -19.95 -8.48 -23.36
N LYS A 150 -20.99 -9.18 -22.86
CA LYS A 150 -21.64 -10.29 -23.57
C LYS A 150 -22.35 -9.83 -24.85
N GLY A 151 -23.08 -8.72 -24.79
CA GLY A 151 -23.77 -8.15 -25.96
C GLY A 151 -22.79 -7.71 -27.05
N LEU A 152 -21.69 -7.05 -26.67
CA LEU A 152 -20.61 -6.70 -27.60
C LEU A 152 -19.96 -7.96 -28.20
N LYS A 153 -19.66 -8.98 -27.40
CA LYS A 153 -19.07 -10.23 -27.89
C LYS A 153 -19.97 -10.94 -28.92
N ALA A 154 -21.28 -11.02 -28.67
CA ALA A 154 -22.22 -11.62 -29.61
C ALA A 154 -22.29 -10.87 -30.94
N LEU A 155 -22.25 -9.53 -30.91
CA LEU A 155 -22.20 -8.70 -32.11
C LEU A 155 -20.92 -8.95 -32.93
N PHE A 156 -19.76 -9.07 -32.27
CA PHE A 156 -18.50 -9.38 -32.95
C PHE A 156 -18.47 -10.79 -33.52
N ASP A 157 -18.95 -11.80 -32.79
CA ASP A 157 -19.00 -13.20 -33.25
C ASP A 157 -19.94 -13.37 -34.46
N SER A 158 -21.05 -12.63 -34.51
CA SER A 158 -21.98 -12.61 -35.66
C SER A 158 -21.49 -11.83 -36.88
N SER A 159 -20.42 -11.05 -36.74
CA SER A 159 -19.81 -10.25 -37.82
C SER A 159 -18.58 -10.93 -38.43
N CYS A 160 -18.25 -12.15 -37.99
CA CYS A 160 -17.08 -12.92 -38.43
C CYS A 160 -17.42 -14.17 -39.27
N THR A 161 -18.61 -14.21 -39.90
CA THR A 161 -18.91 -15.09 -41.04
C THR A 161 -18.85 -14.31 -42.33
#